data_AF-A0A925E7M2-F1
#
_entry.id   AF-A0A925E7M2-F1
#
_cell.length_a   1.000
_cell.length_b   1.000
_cell.length_c   1.000
_cell.angle_alpha   90.00
_cell.angle_beta   90.00
_cell.angle_gamma   90.00
#
_symmetry.space_group_name_H-M   'P 1'
#
loop_
_entity.id
_entity.type
_entity.pdbx_description
1 polymer ?
#
loop_
_entity_poly.entity_id
_entity_poly.type
_entity_poly.pdbx_seq_one_letter_code
_entity_poly.pdbx_strand_id
1 'polypeptide(L)'
;MKGLDYKVDNNLDTDQNPAGDNYWGDGLSYYEEYRGFMVKEVHRRTDPSTKDLFVNNDAGLPLDSFMSAAKIPVHEITSTQYGPLEDGYFEKNLKKKAKKYNIRFVNFNFSIGHVTNQKGLWLSNEVIPNRGGMSILGETPSETDEGGDNITPAPPNWNIAVKVDRAKIIAQCAKDPNDALVEETKLQQVVAHELCHALNVYHHGEVSDGGLSSGDVECIMRYDNMGGRNEIPGTILCTAVKSANNTKDRGKCAFQLRVSGRWDIKNPTKGYPTKKL
;
A
#
# COMPACT_ATOMS: atom_id res chain seq x y z
N MET A 1 -47.45 10.81 0.91
CA MET A 1 -46.13 10.15 0.95
C MET A 1 -45.27 10.87 1.98
N LYS A 2 -44.91 10.20 3.09
CA LYS A 2 -43.90 10.74 4.01
C LYS A 2 -42.56 10.62 3.28
N GLY A 3 -41.95 11.75 2.92
CA GLY A 3 -40.60 11.77 2.38
C GLY A 3 -39.68 11.17 3.43
N LEU A 4 -39.06 10.03 3.11
CA LEU A 4 -37.92 9.54 3.86
C LEU A 4 -36.80 10.54 3.60
N ASP A 5 -36.61 11.45 4.55
CA ASP A 5 -35.49 12.38 4.60
C ASP A 5 -34.23 11.55 4.92
N TYR A 6 -33.70 10.87 3.91
CA TYR A 6 -32.48 10.09 4.04
C TYR A 6 -31.33 11.09 4.12
N LYS A 7 -31.05 11.59 5.33
CA LYS A 7 -29.82 12.33 5.60
C LYS A 7 -28.66 11.36 5.40
N VAL A 8 -28.08 11.39 4.20
CA VAL A 8 -26.77 10.83 3.96
C VAL A 8 -25.80 11.60 4.86
N ASP A 9 -25.17 10.89 5.80
CA ASP A 9 -24.09 11.47 6.58
C ASP A 9 -22.86 11.54 5.69
N ASN A 10 -22.55 12.75 5.23
CA ASN A 10 -21.45 13.02 4.31
C ASN A 10 -20.06 12.81 4.95
N ASN A 11 -20.00 12.55 6.26
CA ASN A 11 -18.77 12.23 6.99
C ASN A 11 -18.60 10.71 7.17
N LEU A 12 -19.31 9.88 6.42
CA LEU A 12 -19.09 8.44 6.42
C LEU A 12 -17.96 8.06 5.46
N ASP A 13 -17.20 7.07 5.87
CA ASP A 13 -16.11 6.42 5.14
C ASP A 13 -16.36 4.91 5.32
N THR A 14 -17.05 4.30 4.36
CA THR A 14 -17.63 2.95 4.53
C THR A 14 -17.23 1.99 3.42
N ASP A 15 -16.18 2.31 2.68
CA ASP A 15 -15.69 1.53 1.54
C ASP A 15 -15.27 0.14 1.97
N GLN A 16 -15.95 -0.87 1.45
CA GLN A 16 -15.70 -2.25 1.85
C GLN A 16 -14.84 -3.01 0.86
N ASN A 17 -14.70 -2.52 -0.38
CA ASN A 17 -14.06 -3.28 -1.46
C ASN A 17 -12.67 -2.72 -1.82
N PRO A 18 -11.62 -3.56 -1.95
CA PRO A 18 -11.60 -4.97 -1.61
C PRO A 18 -11.80 -5.17 -0.09
N ALA A 19 -12.49 -6.26 0.24
CA ALA A 19 -12.75 -6.65 1.62
C ALA A 19 -11.57 -7.45 2.16
N GLY A 20 -11.23 -7.29 3.44
CA GLY A 20 -10.26 -8.21 4.00
C GLY A 20 -9.66 -7.94 5.37
N ASP A 21 -9.24 -6.72 5.64
CA ASP A 21 -8.54 -6.40 6.89
C ASP A 21 -9.50 -6.13 8.06
N ASN A 22 -10.82 -6.26 7.81
CA ASN A 22 -11.93 -5.89 8.70
C ASN A 22 -12.02 -4.38 8.99
N TYR A 23 -11.37 -3.53 8.19
CA TYR A 23 -11.55 -2.08 8.23
C TYR A 23 -12.35 -1.65 7.01
N TRP A 24 -13.34 -0.83 7.31
CA TRP A 24 -14.06 -0.09 6.28
C TRP A 24 -13.33 1.21 6.03
N GLY A 25 -13.45 1.65 4.80
CA GLY A 25 -12.91 2.90 4.37
C GLY A 25 -11.48 2.85 3.87
N ASP A 26 -11.12 3.92 3.19
CA ASP A 26 -9.81 4.24 2.66
C ASP A 26 -9.33 5.63 3.15
N GLY A 27 -10.09 6.22 4.08
CA GLY A 27 -9.83 7.51 4.67
C GLY A 27 -10.60 8.64 4.01
N LEU A 28 -11.29 8.39 2.90
CA LEU A 28 -12.09 9.36 2.18
C LEU A 28 -13.52 9.38 2.73
N SER A 29 -14.04 10.56 3.01
CA SER A 29 -15.47 10.71 3.30
C SER A 29 -16.30 10.72 2.02
N TYR A 30 -17.57 10.34 2.12
CA TYR A 30 -18.56 10.52 1.04
C TYR A 30 -18.55 11.94 0.45
N TYR A 31 -18.31 12.96 1.29
CA TYR A 31 -18.13 14.33 0.81
C TYR A 31 -16.90 14.47 -0.09
N GLU A 32 -15.75 13.98 0.37
CA GLU A 32 -14.47 14.03 -0.36
C GLU A 32 -14.53 13.30 -1.69
N GLU A 33 -15.14 12.13 -1.69
CA GLU A 33 -15.33 11.30 -2.88
C GLU A 33 -16.27 11.98 -3.89
N TYR A 34 -17.39 12.52 -3.40
CA TYR A 34 -18.34 13.27 -4.21
C TYR A 34 -17.75 14.58 -4.78
N ARG A 35 -17.00 15.36 -3.97
CA ARG A 35 -16.37 16.59 -4.50
C ARG A 35 -15.26 16.27 -5.49
N GLY A 36 -14.66 15.08 -5.39
CA GLY A 36 -13.56 14.62 -6.22
C GLY A 36 -12.23 15.33 -5.97
N PHE A 37 -11.20 14.85 -6.66
CA PHE A 37 -9.80 15.19 -6.52
C PHE A 37 -9.22 15.63 -7.86
N MET A 38 -8.11 16.37 -7.82
CA MET A 38 -7.31 16.64 -9.02
C MET A 38 -6.26 15.54 -9.15
N VAL A 39 -6.31 14.78 -10.23
CA VAL A 39 -5.43 13.64 -10.53
C VAL A 39 -4.79 13.89 -11.88
N LYS A 40 -3.48 14.17 -11.91
CA LYS A 40 -2.75 14.59 -13.14
C LYS A 40 -3.50 15.68 -13.93
N GLU A 41 -3.81 16.79 -13.27
CA GLU A 41 -4.57 17.93 -13.81
C GLU A 41 -5.99 17.64 -14.33
N VAL A 42 -6.55 16.48 -13.99
CA VAL A 42 -7.94 16.11 -14.32
C VAL A 42 -8.75 15.91 -13.06
N HIS A 43 -9.92 16.54 -12.99
CA HIS A 43 -10.86 16.32 -11.90
C HIS A 43 -11.48 14.92 -11.98
N ARG A 44 -11.44 14.18 -10.87
CA ARG A 44 -11.93 12.80 -10.74
C ARG A 44 -12.73 12.65 -9.46
N ARG A 45 -13.95 12.13 -9.56
CA ARG A 45 -14.70 11.62 -8.42
C ARG A 45 -14.35 10.15 -8.19
N THR A 46 -14.45 9.71 -6.95
CA THR A 46 -14.28 8.32 -6.54
C THR A 46 -15.63 7.68 -6.20
N ASP A 47 -15.63 6.38 -5.92
CA ASP A 47 -16.84 5.60 -5.66
C ASP A 47 -16.89 5.17 -4.19
N PRO A 48 -17.89 5.63 -3.39
CA PRO A 48 -18.04 5.37 -1.95
C PRO A 48 -18.33 3.92 -1.57
N SER A 49 -18.24 3.00 -2.53
CA SER A 49 -18.32 1.56 -2.32
C SER A 49 -16.99 0.84 -2.51
N THR A 50 -15.96 1.53 -2.98
CA THR A 50 -14.65 0.99 -3.32
C THR A 50 -13.55 1.85 -2.73
N LYS A 51 -12.62 1.22 -2.02
CA LYS A 51 -11.41 1.86 -1.53
C LYS A 51 -10.58 2.35 -2.70
N ASP A 52 -10.10 3.57 -2.63
CA ASP A 52 -9.19 4.18 -3.57
C ASP A 52 -7.81 4.38 -2.96
N LEU A 53 -6.77 4.27 -3.79
CA LEU A 53 -5.40 4.56 -3.38
C LEU A 53 -4.81 5.66 -4.23
N PHE A 54 -4.30 6.70 -3.58
CA PHE A 54 -3.58 7.76 -4.27
C PHE A 54 -2.08 7.57 -4.09
N VAL A 55 -1.33 7.62 -5.20
CA VAL A 55 0.10 7.37 -5.22
C VAL A 55 0.79 8.46 -6.01
N ASN A 56 1.83 9.07 -5.43
CA ASN A 56 2.77 9.84 -6.22
C ASN A 56 3.66 8.91 -7.03
N ASN A 57 3.58 9.00 -8.35
CA ASN A 57 4.37 8.18 -9.26
C ASN A 57 5.17 9.03 -10.25
N ASP A 58 5.83 10.09 -9.76
CA ASP A 58 6.72 10.91 -10.60
C ASP A 58 7.90 10.10 -11.15
N ALA A 59 8.23 8.96 -10.52
CA ALA A 59 9.25 8.03 -10.98
C ALA A 59 8.83 7.19 -12.21
N GLY A 60 7.55 7.19 -12.59
CA GLY A 60 7.04 6.43 -13.75
C GLY A 60 7.19 4.92 -13.61
N LEU A 61 7.05 4.39 -12.39
CA LEU A 61 7.09 2.96 -12.13
C LEU A 61 5.75 2.30 -12.49
N PRO A 62 5.73 1.05 -12.97
CA PRO A 62 4.51 0.41 -13.44
C PRO A 62 3.62 -0.05 -12.28
N LEU A 63 2.30 0.18 -12.41
CA LEU A 63 1.30 -0.11 -11.38
C LEU A 63 0.35 -1.26 -11.73
N ASP A 64 0.37 -1.75 -12.98
CA ASP A 64 -0.65 -2.65 -13.52
C ASP A 64 -0.80 -3.96 -12.75
N SER A 65 0.32 -4.60 -12.39
CA SER A 65 0.30 -5.83 -11.59
C SER A 65 -0.25 -5.61 -10.19
N PHE A 66 0.05 -4.46 -9.57
CA PHE A 66 -0.52 -4.10 -8.28
C PHE A 66 -2.03 -3.90 -8.38
N MET A 67 -2.50 -3.06 -9.30
CA MET A 67 -3.93 -2.80 -9.50
C MET A 67 -4.69 -4.10 -9.82
N SER A 68 -4.08 -4.95 -10.64
CA SER A 68 -4.65 -6.25 -11.04
C SER A 68 -4.75 -7.22 -9.87
N ALA A 69 -3.78 -7.26 -8.96
CA ALA A 69 -3.79 -8.20 -7.85
C ALA A 69 -4.59 -7.68 -6.63
N ALA A 70 -4.39 -6.41 -6.28
CA ALA A 70 -5.03 -5.78 -5.13
C ALA A 70 -6.51 -5.43 -5.39
N LYS A 71 -6.90 -5.23 -6.66
CA LYS A 71 -8.24 -4.78 -7.04
C LYS A 71 -8.64 -3.45 -6.38
N ILE A 72 -7.65 -2.60 -6.12
CA ILE A 72 -7.82 -1.24 -5.62
C ILE A 72 -7.59 -0.29 -6.81
N PRO A 73 -8.55 0.57 -7.17
CA PRO A 73 -8.31 1.68 -8.07
C PRO A 73 -7.17 2.57 -7.56
N VAL A 74 -6.17 2.81 -8.42
CA VAL A 74 -5.04 3.69 -8.10
C VAL A 74 -5.15 4.99 -8.88
N HIS A 75 -5.08 6.10 -8.15
CA HIS A 75 -5.04 7.45 -8.70
C HIS A 75 -3.62 7.99 -8.62
N GLU A 76 -2.96 8.05 -9.77
CA GLU A 76 -1.61 8.62 -9.84
C GLU A 76 -1.68 10.15 -9.72
N ILE A 77 -1.01 10.68 -8.71
CA ILE A 77 -0.87 12.11 -8.45
C ILE A 77 0.56 12.56 -8.63
N THR A 78 0.78 13.85 -8.87
CA THR A 78 2.11 14.44 -9.03
C THR A 78 2.67 14.93 -7.69
N SER A 79 3.94 15.30 -7.62
CA SER A 79 4.53 15.94 -6.42
C SER A 79 3.85 17.23 -6.01
N THR A 80 3.28 17.98 -6.95
CA THR A 80 2.51 19.19 -6.65
C THR A 80 1.14 18.85 -6.04
N GLN A 81 0.53 17.75 -6.48
CA GLN A 81 -0.73 17.23 -5.94
C GLN A 81 -0.52 16.39 -4.68
N TYR A 82 0.69 15.91 -4.42
CA TYR A 82 1.14 15.17 -3.22
C TYR A 82 1.73 16.12 -2.15
N GLY A 83 2.12 17.34 -2.56
CA GLY A 83 2.81 18.40 -1.81
C GLY A 83 1.90 19.55 -1.34
N PRO A 84 2.43 20.70 -0.84
CA PRO A 84 1.62 21.73 -0.19
C PRO A 84 0.44 22.27 -0.97
N LEU A 85 -0.77 22.07 -0.42
CA LEU A 85 -1.71 23.19 -0.32
C LEU A 85 -0.95 24.32 0.37
N GLU A 86 -0.65 25.36 -0.39
CA GLU A 86 -0.39 26.67 0.14
C GLU A 86 -1.52 27.02 1.13
N ASP A 87 -1.11 27.38 2.34
CA ASP A 87 -1.91 27.99 3.41
C ASP A 87 -3.32 27.44 3.72
N GLY A 88 -3.39 26.67 4.81
CA GLY A 88 -4.14 27.21 5.95
C GLY A 88 -5.33 26.43 6.50
N TYR A 89 -5.24 25.12 6.74
CA TYR A 89 -6.15 24.45 7.70
C TYR A 89 -5.43 23.32 8.45
N PHE A 90 -4.71 23.66 9.53
CA PHE A 90 -4.15 22.66 10.44
C PHE A 90 -4.31 23.09 11.90
N GLU A 91 -4.78 22.18 12.75
CA GLU A 91 -4.91 22.37 14.20
C GLU A 91 -3.57 22.74 14.86
N LYS A 92 -3.64 23.56 15.91
CA LYS A 92 -2.48 24.22 16.56
C LYS A 92 -1.42 23.27 17.11
N ASN A 93 -1.72 21.98 17.33
CA ASN A 93 -0.80 21.03 17.96
C ASN A 93 -0.19 19.95 17.04
N LEU A 94 -0.59 19.85 15.77
CA LEU A 94 0.07 19.01 14.74
C LEU A 94 1.06 19.81 13.87
N LYS A 95 0.85 21.12 13.73
CA LYS A 95 1.66 22.07 12.93
C LYS A 95 3.16 22.08 13.27
N LYS A 96 3.55 21.89 14.54
CA LYS A 96 4.97 21.90 14.94
C LYS A 96 5.74 20.63 14.57
N LYS A 97 5.06 19.49 14.45
CA LYS A 97 5.68 18.21 14.06
C LYS A 97 5.63 17.99 12.54
N ALA A 98 4.51 18.31 11.88
CA ALA A 98 4.42 18.23 10.41
C ALA A 98 5.41 19.18 9.70
N LYS A 99 5.64 20.38 10.23
CA LYS A 99 6.65 21.34 9.72
C LYS A 99 8.10 20.89 9.94
N LYS A 100 8.35 19.99 10.89
CA LYS A 100 9.69 19.42 11.16
C LYS A 100 10.00 18.21 10.28
N TYR A 101 8.98 17.47 9.82
CA TYR A 101 9.13 16.15 9.20
C TYR A 101 8.45 15.98 7.83
N ASN A 102 7.85 17.03 7.26
CA ASN A 102 7.30 17.04 5.90
C ASN A 102 6.31 15.88 5.59
N ILE A 103 5.42 15.57 6.54
CA ILE A 103 4.45 14.45 6.44
C ILE A 103 3.18 14.92 5.73
N ARG A 104 2.69 14.18 4.71
CA ARG A 104 1.43 14.44 4.01
C ARG A 104 0.61 13.18 3.77
N PHE A 105 -0.70 13.37 3.74
CA PHE A 105 -1.75 12.38 3.48
C PHE A 105 -2.57 12.87 2.31
N VAL A 106 -3.14 11.94 1.55
CA VAL A 106 -4.15 12.29 0.55
C VAL A 106 -5.43 12.60 1.32
N ASN A 107 -5.89 13.85 1.22
CA ASN A 107 -7.16 14.43 1.69
C ASN A 107 -6.99 15.89 2.08
N PHE A 108 -6.83 16.72 1.05
CA PHE A 108 -6.43 18.12 1.19
C PHE A 108 -7.50 19.02 1.86
N ASN A 109 -8.75 18.56 2.02
CA ASN A 109 -9.82 19.34 2.66
C ASN A 109 -10.16 18.85 4.07
N PHE A 110 -9.32 19.22 5.04
CA PHE A 110 -9.52 18.91 6.47
C PHE A 110 -10.63 19.73 7.14
N SER A 111 -11.19 20.73 6.45
CA SER A 111 -12.08 21.70 7.08
C SER A 111 -13.54 21.22 7.18
N ILE A 112 -13.96 20.33 6.28
CA ILE A 112 -15.33 19.82 6.15
C ILE A 112 -15.28 18.39 5.60
N GLY A 113 -16.09 17.48 6.13
CA GLY A 113 -16.23 16.12 5.58
C GLY A 113 -15.17 15.13 6.06
N HIS A 114 -13.97 15.61 6.40
CA HIS A 114 -12.82 14.75 6.67
C HIS A 114 -13.00 13.77 7.84
N VAL A 115 -12.80 12.48 7.57
CA VAL A 115 -12.89 11.39 8.57
C VAL A 115 -11.52 11.05 9.14
N THR A 116 -10.58 10.67 8.27
CA THR A 116 -9.23 10.34 8.67
C THR A 116 -8.25 10.53 7.50
N ASN A 117 -6.98 10.33 7.79
CA ASN A 117 -5.91 10.47 6.82
C ASN A 117 -5.82 9.20 5.98
N GLN A 118 -5.87 9.31 4.65
CA GLN A 118 -5.37 8.23 3.81
C GLN A 118 -3.84 8.13 3.92
N LYS A 119 -3.28 6.94 3.72
CA LYS A 119 -1.82 6.76 3.60
C LYS A 119 -1.24 7.64 2.48
N GLY A 120 -0.09 8.27 2.74
CA GLY A 120 0.70 8.95 1.72
C GLY A 120 1.73 7.98 1.15
N LEU A 121 1.62 7.67 -0.14
CA LEU A 121 2.60 6.85 -0.87
C LEU A 121 3.28 7.64 -1.98
N TRP A 122 4.61 7.56 -2.06
CA TRP A 122 5.35 7.97 -3.25
C TRP A 122 6.31 6.88 -3.70
N LEU A 123 6.40 6.69 -5.01
CA LEU A 123 7.31 5.77 -5.64
C LEU A 123 8.63 6.48 -5.95
N SER A 124 9.76 5.84 -5.66
CA SER A 124 11.07 6.35 -6.06
C SER A 124 11.93 5.26 -6.69
N ASN A 125 12.64 5.66 -7.76
CA ASN A 125 13.68 4.84 -8.37
C ASN A 125 15.03 5.26 -7.77
N GLU A 126 15.55 4.47 -6.84
CA GLU A 126 16.74 4.80 -6.05
C GLU A 126 17.70 3.61 -5.95
N VAL A 127 18.99 3.90 -5.77
CA VAL A 127 19.96 2.85 -5.49
C VAL A 127 19.77 2.37 -4.06
N ILE A 128 19.45 1.09 -3.89
CA ILE A 128 19.25 0.46 -2.58
C ILE A 128 20.56 -0.23 -2.18
N PRO A 129 21.11 -0.06 -0.96
CA PRO A 129 22.30 -0.79 -0.54
C PRO A 129 21.99 -2.29 -0.35
N ASN A 130 22.98 -3.15 -0.61
CA ASN A 130 22.86 -4.57 -0.26
C ASN A 130 22.81 -4.74 1.27
N ARG A 131 22.03 -5.70 1.77
CA ARG A 131 21.99 -6.06 3.20
C ARG A 131 22.35 -7.52 3.36
N GLY A 132 23.29 -7.83 4.26
CA GLY A 132 23.71 -9.22 4.53
C GLY A 132 24.26 -9.96 3.30
N GLY A 133 24.80 -9.26 2.30
CA GLY A 133 25.25 -9.86 1.03
C GLY A 133 24.14 -10.15 0.02
N MET A 134 22.88 -9.84 0.34
CA MET A 134 21.72 -10.03 -0.55
C MET A 134 21.44 -8.76 -1.36
N SER A 135 21.09 -8.95 -2.64
CA SER A 135 20.73 -7.86 -3.55
C SER A 135 19.25 -7.53 -3.40
N ILE A 136 18.95 -6.50 -2.61
CA ILE A 136 17.59 -5.98 -2.46
C ILE A 136 17.24 -5.19 -3.73
N LEU A 137 16.09 -5.53 -4.32
CA LEU A 137 15.56 -4.92 -5.55
C LEU A 137 14.50 -3.84 -5.27
N GLY A 138 13.81 -3.95 -4.14
CA GLY A 138 12.80 -3.01 -3.68
C GLY A 138 12.79 -2.93 -2.16
N GLU A 139 12.36 -1.80 -1.62
CA GLU A 139 12.27 -1.58 -0.18
C GLU A 139 11.10 -0.65 0.16
N THR A 140 10.18 -1.16 0.96
CA THR A 140 9.22 -0.35 1.71
C THR A 140 9.55 -0.36 3.20
N PRO A 141 9.80 0.82 3.81
CA PRO A 141 10.07 0.94 5.25
C PRO A 141 9.02 0.26 6.16
N SER A 142 9.50 -0.46 7.17
CA SER A 142 8.68 -1.00 8.26
C SER A 142 8.84 -0.17 9.54
N GLU A 143 7.90 -0.30 10.49
CA GLU A 143 8.01 0.39 11.79
C GLU A 143 9.23 -0.09 12.62
N THR A 144 9.75 -1.29 12.34
CA THR A 144 10.87 -1.93 13.05
C THR A 144 12.17 -1.89 12.24
N ASP A 145 12.64 -0.69 11.88
CA ASP A 145 13.97 -0.49 11.27
C ASP A 145 15.15 -0.66 12.25
N GLU A 146 15.01 -1.52 13.26
CA GLU A 146 16.10 -1.98 14.13
C GLU A 146 16.36 -3.49 13.94
N GLY A 147 16.64 -3.90 12.69
CA GLY A 147 17.42 -5.11 12.40
C GLY A 147 16.88 -6.47 12.89
N GLY A 148 15.56 -6.63 13.04
CA GLY A 148 14.94 -7.90 13.45
C GLY A 148 14.04 -8.50 12.38
N ASP A 149 13.98 -9.84 12.32
CA ASP A 149 13.14 -10.66 11.43
C ASP A 149 11.60 -10.50 11.63
N ASN A 150 11.19 -9.49 12.39
CA ASN A 150 9.80 -9.08 12.59
C ASN A 150 9.57 -7.72 11.94
N ILE A 151 9.65 -7.70 10.61
CA ILE A 151 9.29 -6.55 9.78
C ILE A 151 7.78 -6.34 9.93
N THR A 152 7.36 -5.31 10.66
CA THR A 152 5.95 -4.89 10.69
C THR A 152 5.69 -3.96 9.51
N PRO A 153 4.79 -4.34 8.58
CA PRO A 153 4.38 -3.50 7.47
C PRO A 153 3.96 -2.10 7.93
N ALA A 154 4.07 -1.14 7.01
CA ALA A 154 3.90 0.26 7.35
C ALA A 154 2.49 0.52 7.92
N PRO A 155 2.37 1.21 9.05
CA PRO A 155 1.08 1.49 9.66
C PRO A 155 0.19 2.39 8.78
N PRO A 156 -1.14 2.29 8.89
CA PRO A 156 -2.06 3.18 8.20
C PRO A 156 -1.81 4.64 8.62
N ASN A 157 -2.19 5.58 7.75
CA ASN A 157 -2.05 7.00 8.00
C ASN A 157 -0.59 7.43 8.22
N TRP A 158 0.35 6.82 7.48
CA TRP A 158 1.76 7.22 7.39
C TRP A 158 2.10 7.73 6.00
N ASN A 159 3.18 8.50 5.90
CA ASN A 159 3.78 8.90 4.64
C ASN A 159 5.02 8.05 4.40
N ILE A 160 5.06 7.28 3.32
CA ILE A 160 6.13 6.29 3.08
C ILE A 160 6.60 6.28 1.63
N ALA A 161 7.93 6.18 1.48
CA ALA A 161 8.58 5.94 0.20
C ALA A 161 8.53 4.45 -0.12
N VAL A 162 8.06 4.11 -1.31
CA VAL A 162 8.23 2.77 -1.88
C VAL A 162 9.40 2.86 -2.85
N LYS A 163 10.54 2.30 -2.46
CA LYS A 163 11.79 2.41 -3.20
C LYS A 163 11.97 1.19 -4.10
N VAL A 164 12.42 1.42 -5.32
CA VAL A 164 12.76 0.35 -6.27
C VAL A 164 14.10 0.68 -6.92
N ASP A 165 14.98 -0.32 -7.04
CA ASP A 165 16.26 -0.18 -7.72
C ASP A 165 16.18 -0.80 -9.11
N ARG A 166 15.76 0.02 -10.09
CA ARG A 166 15.61 -0.45 -11.48
C ARG A 166 16.93 -0.95 -12.07
N ALA A 167 18.05 -0.32 -11.72
CA ALA A 167 19.36 -0.71 -12.24
C ALA A 167 19.75 -2.11 -11.78
N LYS A 168 19.47 -2.46 -10.52
CA LYS A 168 19.66 -3.82 -10.03
C LYS A 168 18.72 -4.83 -10.64
N ILE A 169 17.45 -4.46 -10.89
CA ILE A 169 16.50 -5.34 -11.57
C ILE A 169 17.02 -5.69 -12.97
N ILE A 170 17.45 -4.68 -13.74
CA ILE A 170 18.09 -4.87 -15.05
C ILE A 170 19.30 -5.81 -14.93
N ALA A 171 20.21 -5.51 -14.00
CA ALA A 171 21.42 -6.29 -13.79
C ALA A 171 21.11 -7.73 -13.33
N GLN A 172 20.02 -7.95 -12.61
CA GLN A 172 19.59 -9.28 -12.17
C GLN A 172 19.03 -10.09 -13.34
N CYS A 173 18.10 -9.52 -14.12
CA CYS A 173 17.54 -10.17 -15.31
C CYS A 173 18.62 -10.48 -16.36
N ALA A 174 19.69 -9.69 -16.43
CA ALA A 174 20.81 -9.96 -17.34
C ALA A 174 21.71 -11.14 -16.95
N LYS A 175 21.65 -11.63 -15.69
CA LYS A 175 22.53 -12.71 -15.20
C LYS A 175 22.12 -14.10 -15.70
N ASP A 176 20.85 -14.31 -16.00
CA ASP A 176 20.35 -15.58 -16.51
C ASP A 176 19.50 -15.33 -17.76
N PRO A 177 20.07 -15.52 -18.97
CA PRO A 177 19.32 -15.32 -20.21
C PRO A 177 18.20 -16.35 -20.43
N ASN A 178 18.09 -17.36 -19.58
CA ASN A 178 16.99 -18.33 -19.60
C ASN A 178 15.92 -18.04 -18.55
N ASP A 179 16.06 -16.96 -17.77
CA ASP A 179 15.01 -16.54 -16.85
C ASP A 179 13.75 -16.14 -17.65
N ALA A 180 12.60 -16.66 -17.22
CA ALA A 180 11.32 -16.40 -17.86
C ALA A 180 10.85 -14.95 -17.60
N LEU A 181 11.39 -14.30 -16.55
CA LEU A 181 11.05 -12.93 -16.20
C LEU A 181 11.93 -11.93 -16.95
N VAL A 182 11.38 -11.37 -18.02
CA VAL A 182 11.92 -10.17 -18.66
C VAL A 182 11.90 -8.97 -17.70
N GLU A 183 12.81 -8.01 -17.89
CA GLU A 183 13.00 -6.81 -17.03
C GLU A 183 11.67 -6.19 -16.60
N GLU A 184 10.78 -5.95 -17.55
CA GLU A 184 9.50 -5.28 -17.31
C GLU A 184 8.62 -6.07 -16.34
N THR A 185 8.53 -7.38 -16.51
CA THR A 185 7.73 -8.23 -15.64
C THR A 185 8.31 -8.28 -14.23
N LYS A 186 9.64 -8.33 -14.10
CA LYS A 186 10.29 -8.29 -12.78
C LYS A 186 10.09 -6.93 -12.11
N LEU A 187 10.18 -5.83 -12.86
CA LEU A 187 9.91 -4.49 -12.36
C LEU A 187 8.47 -4.37 -11.83
N GLN A 188 7.49 -4.85 -12.60
CA GLN A 188 6.08 -4.87 -12.18
C GLN A 188 5.87 -5.71 -10.91
N GLN A 189 6.51 -6.88 -10.81
CA GLN A 189 6.42 -7.73 -9.63
C GLN A 189 6.99 -7.03 -8.40
N VAL A 190 8.19 -6.44 -8.50
CA VAL A 190 8.84 -5.74 -7.38
C VAL A 190 7.99 -4.55 -6.94
N VAL A 191 7.55 -3.69 -7.87
CA VAL A 191 6.72 -2.53 -7.53
C VAL A 191 5.43 -2.97 -6.82
N ALA A 192 4.77 -4.02 -7.33
CA ALA A 192 3.53 -4.50 -6.72
C ALA A 192 3.74 -5.09 -5.33
N HIS A 193 4.83 -5.84 -5.13
CA HIS A 193 5.20 -6.39 -3.84
C HIS A 193 5.46 -5.30 -2.80
N GLU A 194 6.27 -4.31 -3.15
CA GLU A 194 6.62 -3.22 -2.23
C GLU A 194 5.40 -2.33 -1.93
N LEU A 195 4.51 -2.09 -2.89
CA LEU A 195 3.24 -1.40 -2.66
C LEU A 195 2.32 -2.16 -1.70
N CYS A 196 2.27 -3.49 -1.81
CA CYS A 196 1.50 -4.30 -0.87
C CYS A 196 2.07 -4.22 0.56
N HIS A 197 3.40 -4.21 0.73
CA HIS A 197 4.01 -3.88 2.03
C HIS A 197 3.60 -2.51 2.53
N ALA A 198 3.53 -1.53 1.62
CA ALA A 198 3.08 -0.19 1.96
C ALA A 198 1.62 -0.19 2.43
N LEU A 199 0.80 -1.15 1.99
CA LEU A 199 -0.59 -1.35 2.43
C LEU A 199 -0.75 -2.43 3.51
N ASN A 200 0.25 -2.58 4.36
CA ASN A 200 0.20 -3.45 5.53
C ASN A 200 0.13 -4.96 5.24
N VAL A 201 0.52 -5.40 4.04
CA VAL A 201 0.54 -6.82 3.68
C VAL A 201 1.91 -7.41 4.02
N TYR A 202 1.91 -8.52 4.74
CA TYR A 202 3.11 -9.29 5.10
C TYR A 202 3.53 -10.23 3.96
N HIS A 203 4.79 -10.66 4.00
CA HIS A 203 5.25 -11.78 3.18
C HIS A 203 4.35 -13.01 3.37
N HIS A 204 4.13 -13.70 2.26
CA HIS A 204 3.56 -15.03 2.22
C HIS A 204 4.62 -16.07 2.62
N GLY A 205 4.30 -16.94 3.58
CA GLY A 205 5.07 -18.17 3.81
C GLY A 205 6.28 -18.06 4.74
N GLU A 206 6.45 -16.94 5.45
CA GLU A 206 7.65 -16.71 6.26
C GLU A 206 7.56 -17.30 7.68
N VAL A 207 7.96 -18.57 7.84
CA VAL A 207 8.69 -19.04 9.04
C VAL A 207 9.52 -20.30 8.72
N SER A 208 10.83 -20.16 8.98
CA SER A 208 11.86 -21.20 9.23
C SER A 208 12.37 -22.18 8.16
N ASP A 209 11.83 -22.30 6.94
CA ASP A 209 12.42 -23.22 5.92
C ASP A 209 12.53 -22.61 4.51
N GLY A 210 13.00 -21.36 4.42
CA GLY A 210 13.19 -20.70 3.13
C GLY A 210 11.87 -20.47 2.39
N GLY A 211 11.08 -19.50 2.88
CA GLY A 211 9.75 -19.09 2.38
C GLY A 211 9.61 -18.78 0.88
N LEU A 212 10.65 -19.04 0.10
CA LEU A 212 10.66 -19.19 -1.34
C LEU A 212 9.77 -20.35 -1.83
N SER A 213 9.56 -21.40 -1.03
CA SER A 213 8.94 -22.67 -1.50
C SER A 213 7.55 -22.99 -0.92
N SER A 214 7.00 -22.15 -0.04
CA SER A 214 5.68 -22.35 0.55
C SER A 214 4.67 -21.34 0.01
N GLY A 215 3.40 -21.73 -0.05
CA GLY A 215 2.32 -20.85 -0.48
C GLY A 215 1.82 -21.03 -1.91
N ASP A 216 0.91 -20.13 -2.27
CA ASP A 216 0.42 -19.93 -3.62
C ASP A 216 1.52 -19.26 -4.47
N VAL A 217 2.08 -20.01 -5.41
CA VAL A 217 3.24 -19.60 -6.23
C VAL A 217 2.98 -18.36 -7.07
N GLU A 218 1.71 -18.06 -7.34
CA GLU A 218 1.25 -16.88 -8.09
C GLU A 218 1.04 -15.65 -7.18
N CYS A 219 1.24 -15.77 -5.87
CA CYS A 219 1.06 -14.65 -4.95
C CYS A 219 2.22 -13.64 -5.06
N ILE A 220 1.89 -12.36 -5.27
CA ILE A 220 2.86 -11.26 -5.32
C ILE A 220 3.70 -11.14 -4.05
N MET A 221 3.16 -11.54 -2.90
CA MET A 221 3.82 -11.41 -1.60
C MET A 221 4.78 -12.54 -1.25
N ARG A 222 5.14 -13.41 -2.19
CA ARG A 222 6.17 -14.42 -1.96
C ARG A 222 7.52 -13.75 -1.71
N TYR A 223 8.36 -14.42 -0.92
CA TYR A 223 9.69 -13.94 -0.53
C TYR A 223 10.71 -13.90 -1.70
N ASP A 224 10.27 -14.12 -2.95
CA ASP A 224 11.12 -14.28 -4.15
C ASP A 224 11.50 -12.96 -4.85
N ASN A 225 11.47 -11.83 -4.13
CA ASN A 225 12.12 -10.59 -4.58
C ASN A 225 13.66 -10.65 -4.54
N MET A 226 14.26 -11.84 -4.38
CA MET A 226 15.70 -12.07 -4.22
C MET A 226 16.42 -12.58 -5.49
N GLY A 227 15.71 -12.75 -6.61
CA GLY A 227 16.33 -13.06 -7.91
C GLY A 227 16.81 -14.51 -8.04
N GLY A 228 15.98 -15.46 -7.60
CA GLY A 228 16.17 -16.89 -7.85
C GLY A 228 15.85 -17.28 -9.30
N ARG A 229 16.28 -18.48 -9.70
CA ARG A 229 16.05 -19.02 -11.06
C ARG A 229 14.65 -19.59 -11.19
N ASN A 230 14.02 -19.45 -12.37
CA ASN A 230 12.68 -19.97 -12.72
C ASN A 230 11.53 -19.39 -11.88
N GLU A 231 11.57 -18.10 -11.58
CA GLU A 231 10.49 -17.43 -10.88
C GLU A 231 9.28 -17.26 -11.81
N ILE A 232 8.09 -17.60 -11.30
CA ILE A 232 6.83 -17.27 -11.97
C ILE A 232 6.40 -15.90 -11.44
N PRO A 233 6.07 -14.93 -12.31
CA PRO A 233 5.58 -13.65 -11.84
C PRO A 233 4.34 -13.81 -10.98
N GLY A 234 4.38 -13.22 -9.79
CA GLY A 234 3.19 -13.09 -8.97
C GLY A 234 2.15 -12.23 -9.69
N THR A 235 0.89 -12.69 -9.71
CA THR A 235 -0.23 -12.00 -10.38
C THR A 235 -1.45 -11.83 -9.47
N ILE A 236 -1.45 -12.47 -8.29
CA ILE A 236 -2.57 -12.44 -7.36
C ILE A 236 -2.12 -12.05 -5.94
N LEU A 237 -3.08 -11.68 -5.10
CA LEU A 237 -2.94 -11.78 -3.65
C LEU A 237 -3.71 -13.01 -3.18
N CYS A 238 -3.04 -13.94 -2.51
CA CYS A 238 -3.68 -15.17 -2.08
C CYS A 238 -4.81 -14.89 -1.07
N THR A 239 -5.92 -15.62 -1.18
CA THR A 239 -7.08 -15.54 -0.26
C THR A 239 -7.11 -16.70 0.73
N ALA A 240 -6.22 -17.68 0.56
CA ALA A 240 -6.07 -18.83 1.43
C ALA A 240 -4.61 -18.98 1.85
N VAL A 241 -4.42 -19.60 3.01
CA VAL A 241 -3.10 -20.13 3.40
C VAL A 241 -2.93 -21.45 2.66
N LYS A 242 -2.01 -21.53 1.69
CA LYS A 242 -1.59 -22.81 1.10
C LYS A 242 -0.29 -23.23 1.79
N SER A 243 -0.35 -23.87 2.96
CA SER A 243 0.85 -24.48 3.56
C SER A 243 0.59 -25.94 3.93
N ALA A 244 1.55 -26.80 3.54
CA ALA A 244 1.64 -28.20 3.97
C ALA A 244 2.19 -28.34 5.41
N ASN A 245 2.79 -27.30 5.97
CA ASN A 245 3.49 -27.34 7.26
C ASN A 245 3.05 -26.17 8.14
N ASN A 246 1.94 -26.36 8.86
CA ASN A 246 1.54 -25.83 10.18
C ASN A 246 2.13 -24.51 10.72
N THR A 247 2.46 -23.55 9.85
CA THR A 247 2.94 -22.23 10.22
C THR A 247 1.74 -21.29 10.37
N LYS A 248 1.68 -20.64 11.52
CA LYS A 248 0.57 -19.77 11.92
C LYS A 248 0.46 -18.59 10.95
N ASP A 249 -0.62 -18.57 10.18
CA ASP A 249 -1.30 -17.41 9.58
C ASP A 249 -0.61 -16.51 8.53
N ARG A 250 0.62 -16.78 8.09
CA ARG A 250 1.25 -15.99 7.00
C ARG A 250 0.86 -16.48 5.60
N GLY A 251 -0.35 -16.07 5.20
CA GLY A 251 -1.00 -16.21 3.89
C GLY A 251 -2.22 -15.27 3.88
N LYS A 252 -3.24 -15.51 3.04
CA LYS A 252 -4.42 -14.62 2.97
C LYS A 252 -4.04 -13.15 2.71
N CYS A 253 -3.03 -12.90 1.88
CA CYS A 253 -2.49 -11.58 1.61
C CYS A 253 -3.56 -10.56 1.17
N ALA A 254 -4.58 -10.99 0.42
CA ALA A 254 -5.70 -10.12 0.04
C ALA A 254 -6.46 -9.57 1.25
N PHE A 255 -6.48 -10.33 2.36
CA PHE A 255 -7.16 -9.97 3.59
C PHE A 255 -6.33 -9.11 4.55
N GLN A 256 -5.17 -8.61 4.11
CA GLN A 256 -4.29 -7.78 4.92
C GLN A 256 -4.21 -6.33 4.41
N LEU A 257 -4.72 -6.07 3.20
CA LEU A 257 -4.71 -4.76 2.55
C LEU A 257 -5.38 -3.70 3.42
N ARG A 258 -4.62 -2.68 3.80
CA ARG A 258 -5.09 -1.54 4.59
C ARG A 258 -4.63 -0.21 4.00
N VAL A 259 -5.59 0.59 3.55
CA VAL A 259 -5.36 1.92 2.96
C VAL A 259 -5.39 3.04 4.01
N SER A 260 -6.29 2.94 4.99
CA SER A 260 -6.42 3.89 6.10
C SER A 260 -6.79 3.19 7.42
N GLY A 261 -6.90 3.97 8.50
CA GLY A 261 -7.42 3.50 9.78
C GLY A 261 -6.58 3.97 10.97
N ARG A 262 -7.14 3.85 12.19
CA ARG A 262 -6.39 4.18 13.41
C ARG A 262 -5.34 3.11 13.70
N TRP A 263 -4.07 3.50 13.61
CA TRP A 263 -2.96 2.70 14.15
C TRP A 263 -2.91 2.82 15.68
N ASP A 264 -2.97 1.69 16.38
CA ASP A 264 -2.58 1.58 17.79
C ASP A 264 -1.22 0.89 17.88
N ILE A 265 -0.16 1.66 18.19
CA ILE A 265 1.21 1.15 18.35
C ILE A 265 1.33 0.08 19.44
N LYS A 266 0.38 0.05 20.40
CA LYS A 266 0.35 -0.98 21.46
C LYS A 266 -0.40 -2.23 21.04
N ASN A 267 -1.22 -2.16 20.00
CA ASN A 267 -1.99 -3.29 19.46
C ASN A 267 -2.14 -3.14 17.93
N PRO A 268 -1.07 -3.39 17.13
CA PRO A 268 -1.11 -3.23 15.68
C PRO A 268 -2.18 -4.12 14.99
N THR A 269 -2.60 -5.19 15.68
CA THR A 269 -3.68 -6.10 15.25
C THR A 269 -5.07 -5.73 15.77
N LYS A 270 -5.19 -4.80 16.73
CA LYS A 270 -6.47 -4.25 17.19
C LYS A 270 -6.59 -2.80 16.76
N GLY A 271 -6.66 -2.55 15.46
CA GLY A 271 -7.30 -1.29 15.05
C GLY A 271 -8.72 -1.30 15.63
N TYR A 272 -9.17 -0.18 16.16
CA TYR A 272 -10.52 -0.10 16.70
C TYR A 272 -11.52 -0.45 15.60
N PRO A 273 -12.52 -1.32 15.84
CA PRO A 273 -13.66 -1.35 14.95
C PRO A 273 -14.23 0.08 14.98
N THR A 274 -14.15 0.78 13.85
CA THR A 274 -15.13 1.82 13.59
C THR A 274 -16.46 1.10 13.76
N LYS A 275 -17.27 1.58 14.71
CA LYS A 275 -18.50 0.90 15.13
C LYS A 275 -19.22 0.44 13.86
N LYS A 276 -19.66 -0.83 13.84
CA LYS A 276 -20.83 -1.21 13.05
C LYS A 276 -21.89 -0.15 13.36
N LEU A 277 -22.13 0.76 12.42
CA LEU A 277 -23.36 1.55 12.42
C LEU A 277 -24.46 0.66 11.85
#